data_AF-A0A940DJW4-F1
#
_entry.id   AF-A0A940DJW4-F1
#
_cell.length_a   1.000
_cell.length_b   1.000
_cell.length_c   1.000
_cell.angle_alpha   90.00
_cell.angle_beta   90.00
_cell.angle_gamma   90.00
#
_symmetry.space_group_name_H-M   'P 1'
#
loop_
_entity.id
_entity.type
_entity.pdbx_description
1 polymer ?
#
loop_
_entity_poly.entity_id
_entity_poly.type
_entity_poly.pdbx_seq_one_letter_code
_entity_poly.pdbx_strand_id
1 'polypeptide(L)'
;MKRTFSKSVLFVAALAGVTALTSCEKQENVGINGLSGETTDVTIGVTVKSGAPTKATADEMNMGATIKDIKNIYVVPRAGTQYASPISIPDITGAGVTDKSKATNKTTAEVDKNTDAFLVYAGVEHTMNKTFTEAGMTFSLEAETLTDAWGTTAAKTVYKPYSLFYFGEATNVNGGNKFQIGTGTDWETASWADVADNGTVAENTLIKVPGVKYAVGALVVGILDGVGDFDLSENNDGSLKWADVKNQVTVEGLVIDGQPSQLDFEFNRAASAQDQSVYVAAAANAFQTGALAFADEGKVAGANFYSVVAEDGGEGNDVTLQFRFKNNTGASFYVGPKDDRRLVEDGKYFYTNAIIRYEADEQQSDLTTIFKKATTTLVNASLKDLTKATTEPEDPTEATIGVEIDATWNSGHIYSVDM
;
A
#
# COMPACT_ATOMS: atom_id res chain seq x y z
N MET A 1 -5.86 -37.90 -61.21
CA MET A 1 -4.83 -38.93 -60.94
C MET A 1 -3.88 -38.32 -59.90
N LYS A 2 -4.11 -38.52 -58.60
CA LYS A 2 -3.63 -39.62 -57.72
C LYS A 2 -2.11 -39.56 -57.38
N ARG A 3 -1.83 -39.13 -56.13
CA ARG A 3 -0.61 -39.38 -55.29
C ARG A 3 0.65 -38.57 -55.66
N THR A 4 1.64 -38.34 -54.77
CA THR A 4 1.92 -38.97 -53.44
C THR A 4 2.49 -37.97 -52.40
N PHE A 5 2.48 -38.38 -51.12
CA PHE A 5 3.03 -37.70 -49.93
C PHE A 5 4.56 -37.86 -49.73
N SER A 6 5.10 -37.06 -48.80
CA SER A 6 6.27 -37.34 -47.91
C SER A 6 7.70 -37.25 -48.46
N LYS A 7 8.51 -36.34 -47.87
CA LYS A 7 9.54 -36.59 -46.82
C LYS A 7 10.04 -35.24 -46.31
N SER A 8 10.13 -34.91 -45.01
CA SER A 8 10.76 -35.62 -43.88
C SER A 8 12.30 -35.60 -43.94
N VAL A 9 12.89 -34.57 -43.34
CA VAL A 9 14.28 -34.59 -42.83
C VAL A 9 14.21 -34.21 -41.35
N LEU A 10 14.55 -35.15 -40.47
CA LEU A 10 14.59 -35.00 -39.02
C LEU A 10 15.73 -35.87 -38.48
N PHE A 11 16.89 -35.28 -38.22
CA PHE A 11 18.02 -35.88 -37.49
C PHE A 11 18.95 -34.76 -37.01
N VAL A 12 19.54 -34.75 -35.81
CA VAL A 12 19.12 -35.26 -34.47
C VAL A 12 20.07 -34.67 -33.41
N ALA A 13 19.70 -34.72 -32.12
CA ALA A 13 20.48 -34.45 -30.88
C ALA A 13 21.81 -33.64 -30.99
N ALA A 14 21.90 -32.42 -30.48
CA ALA A 14 21.90 -32.02 -29.06
C ALA A 14 23.20 -32.34 -28.27
N LEU A 15 23.86 -31.29 -27.79
CA LEU A 15 24.60 -31.27 -26.52
C LEU A 15 23.96 -30.19 -25.62
N ALA A 16 24.04 -30.39 -24.30
CA ALA A 16 23.26 -29.60 -23.35
C ALA A 16 23.89 -28.24 -23.03
N GLY A 17 23.08 -27.20 -23.21
CA GLY A 17 23.26 -25.87 -22.63
C GLY A 17 21.89 -25.20 -22.57
N VAL A 18 21.41 -24.85 -21.37
CA VAL A 18 20.05 -24.31 -21.19
C VAL A 18 20.02 -22.83 -21.57
N THR A 19 19.98 -22.54 -22.87
CA THR A 19 19.54 -21.24 -23.35
C THR A 19 18.02 -21.14 -23.14
N ALA A 20 17.62 -20.52 -22.03
CA ALA A 20 16.23 -20.17 -21.80
C ALA A 20 15.79 -19.15 -22.85
N LEU A 21 15.16 -19.64 -23.91
CA LEU A 21 14.49 -18.82 -24.91
C LEU A 21 13.21 -18.25 -24.30
N THR A 22 13.33 -17.17 -23.52
CA THR A 22 12.21 -16.32 -23.15
C THR A 22 11.70 -15.61 -24.41
N SER A 23 10.75 -16.24 -25.08
CA SER A 23 10.04 -15.67 -26.22
C SER A 23 9.19 -14.49 -25.76
N CYS A 24 9.62 -13.27 -26.08
CA CYS A 24 8.71 -12.13 -26.15
C CYS A 24 7.69 -12.43 -27.26
N GLU A 25 6.50 -12.91 -26.90
CA GLU A 25 5.39 -12.98 -27.86
C GLU A 25 4.97 -11.56 -28.24
N LYS A 26 4.98 -11.24 -29.55
CA LYS A 26 4.62 -9.90 -30.03
C LYS A 26 3.12 -9.67 -29.81
N GLN A 27 2.78 -8.63 -29.06
CA GLN A 27 1.39 -8.20 -28.91
C GLN A 27 1.00 -7.20 -30.02
N GLU A 28 0.52 -7.72 -31.15
CA GLU A 28 0.07 -6.89 -32.28
C GLU A 28 -1.13 -6.00 -31.90
N ASN A 29 -1.10 -4.73 -32.30
CA ASN A 29 -2.14 -3.72 -32.02
C ASN A 29 -2.40 -3.43 -30.52
N VAL A 30 -1.40 -3.64 -29.65
CA VAL A 30 -1.41 -3.23 -28.24
C VAL A 30 -0.36 -2.12 -28.06
N GLY A 31 -0.78 -1.00 -27.47
CA GLY A 31 0.05 0.21 -27.28
C GLY A 31 -0.30 1.42 -28.17
N ILE A 32 -1.33 1.33 -29.03
CA ILE A 32 -1.68 2.41 -29.99
C ILE A 32 -3.13 2.89 -29.91
N ASN A 33 -4.13 2.04 -29.61
CA ASN A 33 -5.55 2.46 -29.72
C ASN A 33 -5.83 3.64 -28.75
N GLY A 34 -6.11 4.81 -29.30
CA GLY A 34 -6.16 6.09 -28.58
C GLY A 34 -5.27 7.18 -29.19
N LEU A 35 -4.19 6.77 -29.88
CA LEU A 35 -3.24 7.63 -30.59
C LEU A 35 -3.38 7.52 -32.12
N SER A 36 -2.68 8.39 -32.87
CA SER A 36 -2.82 8.48 -34.34
C SER A 36 -1.56 8.96 -35.10
N GLY A 37 -0.37 8.79 -34.53
CA GLY A 37 0.92 9.10 -35.18
C GLY A 37 1.57 7.92 -35.91
N GLU A 38 2.83 8.10 -36.30
CA GLU A 38 3.70 6.99 -36.72
C GLU A 38 4.09 6.12 -35.53
N THR A 39 4.37 4.84 -35.77
CA THR A 39 4.64 3.85 -34.72
C THR A 39 6.03 3.20 -34.86
N THR A 40 6.50 2.57 -33.78
CA THR A 40 7.74 1.79 -33.73
C THR A 40 7.56 0.54 -32.85
N ASP A 41 8.24 -0.56 -33.18
CA ASP A 41 8.27 -1.79 -32.36
C ASP A 41 9.24 -1.59 -31.18
N VAL A 42 8.71 -1.54 -29.96
CA VAL A 42 9.45 -1.24 -28.73
C VAL A 42 9.44 -2.43 -27.77
N THR A 43 10.60 -2.80 -27.25
CA THR A 43 10.67 -3.63 -26.04
C THR A 43 10.62 -2.75 -24.81
N ILE A 44 9.52 -2.83 -24.06
CA ILE A 44 9.30 -2.13 -22.79
C ILE A 44 9.62 -3.10 -21.65
N GLY A 45 10.35 -2.66 -20.63
CA GLY A 45 10.62 -3.45 -19.43
C GLY A 45 10.47 -2.66 -18.13
N VAL A 46 9.79 -3.30 -17.16
CA VAL A 46 9.61 -2.80 -15.80
C VAL A 46 10.59 -3.53 -14.89
N THR A 47 11.33 -2.80 -14.05
CA THR A 47 12.41 -3.35 -13.21
C THR A 47 12.18 -3.03 -11.74
N VAL A 48 12.05 -4.06 -10.91
CA VAL A 48 12.13 -3.93 -9.45
C VAL A 48 13.61 -3.94 -9.05
N LYS A 49 14.04 -2.88 -8.36
CA LYS A 49 15.40 -2.70 -7.86
C LYS A 49 15.47 -3.09 -6.39
N SER A 50 16.42 -3.94 -5.99
CA SER A 50 16.68 -4.20 -4.56
C SER A 50 17.10 -2.91 -3.83
N GLY A 51 16.66 -2.74 -2.60
CA GLY A 51 16.99 -1.55 -1.80
C GLY A 51 16.07 -0.35 -2.05
N ALA A 52 14.87 -0.57 -2.58
CA ALA A 52 13.75 0.33 -2.27
C ALA A 52 13.38 0.16 -0.78
N PRO A 53 13.13 1.25 -0.02
CA PRO A 53 12.87 1.16 1.42
C PRO A 53 11.59 0.36 1.70
N THR A 54 11.69 -0.61 2.61
CA THR A 54 10.73 -1.70 2.83
C THR A 54 9.61 -1.31 3.80
N LYS A 55 8.35 -1.66 3.48
CA LYS A 55 7.16 -1.09 4.13
C LYS A 55 6.06 -2.14 4.36
N ALA A 56 5.36 -1.94 5.47
CA ALA A 56 4.49 -2.84 6.26
C ALA A 56 3.35 -3.53 5.49
N THR A 57 2.83 -4.77 5.72
CA THR A 57 2.94 -5.95 6.63
C THR A 57 3.85 -7.14 6.20
N ALA A 58 4.29 -7.97 7.16
CA ALA A 58 5.13 -9.19 7.03
C ALA A 58 4.86 -10.12 5.82
N ASP A 59 3.74 -10.85 5.82
CA ASP A 59 3.42 -11.88 4.81
C ASP A 59 2.54 -11.35 3.66
N GLU A 60 2.19 -10.06 3.68
CA GLU A 60 1.30 -9.46 2.68
C GLU A 60 2.01 -8.46 1.78
N MET A 61 2.84 -7.56 2.33
CA MET A 61 3.33 -6.36 1.65
C MET A 61 4.80 -6.44 1.21
N ASN A 62 5.21 -7.64 0.80
CA ASN A 62 6.54 -7.88 0.21
C ASN A 62 7.71 -7.62 1.20
N MET A 63 7.64 -8.22 2.40
CA MET A 63 8.56 -7.96 3.52
C MET A 63 9.32 -9.17 4.06
N GLY A 64 9.14 -10.36 3.49
CA GLY A 64 10.00 -11.50 3.77
C GLY A 64 11.43 -11.29 3.24
N ALA A 65 12.31 -12.29 3.39
CA ALA A 65 13.60 -12.29 2.70
C ALA A 65 13.47 -12.56 1.17
N THR A 66 12.26 -12.54 0.63
CA THR A 66 11.88 -12.99 -0.72
C THR A 66 10.96 -11.95 -1.34
N ILE A 67 11.23 -11.56 -2.58
CA ILE A 67 10.34 -10.66 -3.34
C ILE A 67 9.05 -11.42 -3.64
N LYS A 68 7.91 -10.90 -3.17
CA LYS A 68 6.57 -11.39 -3.54
C LYS A 68 6.29 -11.21 -5.02
N ASP A 69 5.39 -12.04 -5.52
CA ASP A 69 4.79 -11.87 -6.84
C ASP A 69 4.17 -10.47 -6.99
N ILE A 70 4.67 -9.65 -7.90
CA ILE A 70 4.01 -8.42 -8.34
C ILE A 70 3.23 -8.75 -9.60
N LYS A 71 1.90 -8.64 -9.52
CA LYS A 71 0.96 -9.12 -10.54
C LYS A 71 0.25 -7.99 -11.27
N ASN A 72 -0.36 -8.32 -12.40
CA ASN A 72 -1.19 -7.41 -13.19
C ASN A 72 -0.42 -6.14 -13.56
N ILE A 73 0.80 -6.31 -14.10
CA ILE A 73 1.67 -5.20 -14.47
C ILE A 73 1.24 -4.65 -15.84
N TYR A 74 1.02 -3.34 -15.91
CA TYR A 74 0.66 -2.63 -17.13
C TYR A 74 1.49 -1.36 -17.30
N VAL A 75 1.78 -1.01 -18.56
CA VAL A 75 2.38 0.27 -18.94
C VAL A 75 1.45 0.97 -19.93
N VAL A 76 1.12 2.24 -19.67
CA VAL A 76 0.24 3.06 -20.51
C VAL A 76 1.08 4.17 -21.17
N PRO A 77 1.33 4.10 -22.49
CA PRO A 77 1.91 5.20 -23.24
C PRO A 77 0.96 6.42 -23.26
N ARG A 78 1.53 7.62 -23.11
CA ARG A 78 0.84 8.90 -23.34
C ARG A 78 1.62 9.70 -24.40
N ALA A 79 0.89 10.41 -25.25
CA ALA A 79 1.42 11.44 -26.15
C ALA A 79 0.59 12.73 -25.96
N GLY A 80 1.21 13.77 -25.41
CA GLY A 80 0.53 14.99 -24.98
C GLY A 80 -0.52 14.68 -23.91
N THR A 81 -1.80 14.88 -24.26
CA THR A 81 -2.95 14.58 -23.39
C THR A 81 -3.71 13.31 -23.78
N GLN A 82 -3.21 12.54 -24.75
CA GLN A 82 -3.87 11.32 -25.23
C GLN A 82 -3.16 10.08 -24.69
N TYR A 83 -3.92 9.12 -24.18
CA TYR A 83 -3.43 7.84 -23.68
C TYR A 83 -3.71 6.72 -24.68
N ALA A 84 -2.77 5.80 -24.82
CA ALA A 84 -2.95 4.61 -25.65
C ALA A 84 -3.55 3.43 -24.85
N SER A 85 -3.76 2.30 -25.54
CA SER A 85 -4.02 1.02 -24.87
C SER A 85 -2.94 0.67 -23.86
N PRO A 86 -3.30 0.22 -22.65
CA PRO A 86 -2.37 -0.42 -21.72
C PRO A 86 -1.66 -1.63 -22.36
N ILE A 87 -0.35 -1.69 -22.17
CA ILE A 87 0.53 -2.79 -22.59
C ILE A 87 0.76 -3.68 -21.37
N SER A 88 0.42 -4.96 -21.46
CA SER A 88 0.60 -5.91 -20.35
C SER A 88 2.04 -6.43 -20.30
N ILE A 89 2.62 -6.39 -19.10
CA ILE A 89 3.93 -6.95 -18.77
C ILE A 89 3.70 -8.20 -17.90
N PRO A 90 4.43 -9.31 -18.10
CA PRO A 90 4.28 -10.51 -17.28
C PRO A 90 4.49 -10.25 -15.77
N ASP A 91 3.79 -11.00 -14.94
CA ASP A 91 3.94 -10.97 -13.48
C ASP A 91 5.37 -11.28 -13.03
N ILE A 92 5.94 -10.43 -12.16
CA ILE A 92 7.28 -10.62 -11.58
C ILE A 92 7.13 -11.59 -10.41
N THR A 93 7.47 -12.87 -10.61
CA THR A 93 7.24 -13.95 -9.62
C THR A 93 8.46 -14.22 -8.73
N GLY A 94 8.22 -14.44 -7.44
CA GLY A 94 9.28 -14.54 -6.44
C GLY A 94 10.20 -15.76 -6.58
N ALA A 95 9.69 -16.85 -7.16
CA ALA A 95 10.39 -18.13 -7.26
C ALA A 95 11.58 -18.14 -8.24
N GLY A 96 11.70 -17.13 -9.12
CA GLY A 96 12.78 -17.03 -10.12
C GLY A 96 13.95 -16.12 -9.73
N VAL A 97 13.83 -15.32 -8.65
CA VAL A 97 14.72 -14.19 -8.38
C VAL A 97 15.84 -14.57 -7.39
N THR A 98 16.83 -15.35 -7.86
CA THR A 98 18.02 -15.69 -7.06
C THR A 98 19.03 -14.56 -6.93
N ASP A 99 19.09 -13.65 -7.91
CA ASP A 99 19.76 -12.35 -7.77
C ASP A 99 18.68 -11.29 -7.57
N LYS A 100 18.63 -10.71 -6.36
CA LYS A 100 17.61 -9.74 -5.96
C LYS A 100 17.74 -8.38 -6.68
N SER A 101 18.87 -8.11 -7.33
CA SER A 101 19.23 -6.74 -7.76
C SER A 101 18.40 -6.19 -8.92
N LYS A 102 17.89 -7.06 -9.80
CA LYS A 102 17.11 -6.69 -11.00
C LYS A 102 16.05 -7.75 -11.33
N ALA A 103 14.88 -7.68 -10.73
CA ALA A 103 13.74 -8.44 -11.23
C ALA A 103 13.08 -7.65 -12.36
N THR A 104 13.39 -8.00 -13.62
CA THR A 104 12.94 -7.28 -14.82
C THR A 104 12.12 -8.19 -15.73
N ASN A 105 10.85 -7.86 -15.93
CA ASN A 105 10.01 -8.44 -16.97
C ASN A 105 9.83 -7.44 -18.12
N LYS A 106 9.64 -7.97 -19.34
CA LYS A 106 9.57 -7.18 -20.57
C LYS A 106 8.60 -7.76 -21.59
N THR A 107 8.00 -6.88 -22.38
CA THR A 107 7.09 -7.18 -23.50
C THR A 107 7.54 -6.39 -24.72
N THR A 108 7.38 -6.94 -25.92
CA THR A 108 7.53 -6.19 -27.18
C THR A 108 6.15 -5.80 -27.70
N ALA A 109 5.93 -4.49 -27.84
CA ALA A 109 4.66 -3.86 -28.19
C ALA A 109 4.90 -2.72 -29.18
N GLU A 110 3.84 -2.29 -29.87
CA GLU A 110 3.93 -1.24 -30.87
C GLU A 110 3.52 0.10 -30.23
N VAL A 111 4.33 1.15 -30.38
CA VAL A 111 4.18 2.42 -29.63
C VAL A 111 4.28 3.61 -30.58
N ASP A 112 3.48 4.65 -30.35
CA ASP A 112 3.54 5.90 -31.12
C ASP A 112 4.88 6.62 -30.88
N LYS A 113 5.57 7.01 -31.96
CA LYS A 113 6.87 7.72 -31.93
C LYS A 113 6.79 9.07 -31.18
N ASN A 114 5.59 9.64 -31.03
CA ASN A 114 5.34 10.89 -30.33
C ASN A 114 5.05 10.69 -28.82
N THR A 115 5.08 9.45 -28.32
CA THR A 115 4.91 9.14 -26.89
C THR A 115 5.95 9.90 -26.05
N ASP A 116 5.47 10.67 -25.09
CA ASP A 116 6.22 11.60 -24.23
C ASP A 116 6.14 11.26 -22.73
N ALA A 117 5.28 10.32 -22.35
CA ALA A 117 5.26 9.74 -21.02
C ALA A 117 4.79 8.28 -20.99
N PHE A 118 5.13 7.59 -19.91
CA PHE A 118 4.68 6.24 -19.60
C PHE A 118 4.20 6.18 -18.15
N LEU A 119 2.95 5.76 -17.94
CA LEU A 119 2.39 5.48 -16.62
C LEU A 119 2.46 3.97 -16.37
N VAL A 120 3.03 3.54 -15.25
CA VAL A 120 3.12 2.12 -14.86
C VAL A 120 2.14 1.83 -13.72
N TYR A 121 1.44 0.70 -13.83
CA TYR A 121 0.52 0.17 -12.83
C TYR A 121 0.91 -1.26 -12.48
N ALA A 122 0.81 -1.65 -11.21
CA ALA A 122 0.78 -3.05 -10.80
C ALA A 122 -0.01 -3.25 -9.50
N GLY A 123 -0.40 -4.49 -9.21
CA GLY A 123 -1.27 -4.82 -8.07
C GLY A 123 -2.73 -4.41 -8.25
N VAL A 124 -3.11 -3.91 -9.43
CA VAL A 124 -4.49 -3.54 -9.77
C VAL A 124 -5.28 -4.80 -10.14
N GLU A 125 -6.40 -5.09 -9.48
CA GLU A 125 -7.13 -6.35 -9.69
C GLU A 125 -7.85 -6.43 -11.03
N HIS A 126 -8.24 -5.29 -11.59
CA HIS A 126 -8.94 -5.23 -12.88
C HIS A 126 -7.95 -5.27 -14.05
N THR A 127 -8.24 -6.09 -15.06
CA THR A 127 -7.57 -5.99 -16.36
C THR A 127 -7.85 -4.62 -16.96
N MET A 128 -6.82 -3.79 -17.12
CA MET A 128 -7.01 -2.47 -17.72
C MET A 128 -7.39 -2.64 -19.20
N ASN A 129 -8.58 -2.14 -19.55
CA ASN A 129 -9.18 -2.33 -20.87
C ASN A 129 -8.33 -1.70 -21.99
N LYS A 130 -8.52 -2.16 -23.24
CA LYS A 130 -7.79 -1.64 -24.42
C LYS A 130 -7.95 -0.14 -24.70
N THR A 131 -8.83 0.55 -23.98
CA THR A 131 -8.98 2.01 -23.99
C THR A 131 -8.77 2.50 -22.56
N PHE A 132 -7.68 3.23 -22.32
CA PHE A 132 -7.44 3.93 -21.06
C PHE A 132 -8.23 5.24 -21.05
N THR A 133 -8.87 5.58 -19.93
CA THR A 133 -9.43 6.91 -19.66
C THR A 133 -9.26 7.27 -18.20
N GLU A 134 -8.75 8.47 -17.91
CA GLU A 134 -8.54 8.98 -16.54
C GLU A 134 -9.82 8.87 -15.69
N ALA A 135 -10.92 9.42 -16.19
CA ALA A 135 -12.24 9.37 -15.55
C ALA A 135 -12.93 7.99 -15.56
N GLY A 136 -12.34 7.00 -16.23
CA GLY A 136 -12.81 5.60 -16.22
C GLY A 136 -11.99 4.69 -15.31
N MET A 137 -10.91 5.20 -14.69
CA MET A 137 -10.04 4.44 -13.81
C MET A 137 -10.07 4.99 -12.39
N THR A 138 -10.62 4.19 -11.49
CA THR A 138 -10.63 4.45 -10.06
C THR A 138 -10.43 3.16 -9.27
N PHE A 139 -9.93 3.29 -8.04
CA PHE A 139 -9.66 2.18 -7.15
C PHE A 139 -10.47 2.39 -5.87
N SER A 140 -11.53 1.60 -5.68
CA SER A 140 -12.43 1.73 -4.53
C SER A 140 -12.09 0.77 -3.41
N LEU A 141 -12.42 1.16 -2.19
CA LEU A 141 -12.40 0.29 -1.02
C LEU A 141 -13.42 -0.85 -1.18
N GLU A 142 -13.06 -2.08 -0.82
CA GLU A 142 -14.00 -3.21 -0.78
C GLU A 142 -14.81 -3.17 0.52
N ALA A 143 -16.13 -3.08 0.41
CA ALA A 143 -17.03 -3.08 1.57
C ALA A 143 -17.00 -4.43 2.29
N GLU A 144 -16.75 -4.43 3.60
CA GLU A 144 -16.70 -5.64 4.42
C GLU A 144 -17.91 -5.70 5.36
N THR A 145 -18.62 -6.82 5.32
CA THR A 145 -19.66 -7.10 6.31
C THR A 145 -19.01 -7.68 7.56
N LEU A 146 -18.71 -6.82 8.53
CA LEU A 146 -18.33 -7.24 9.86
C LEU A 146 -19.51 -7.94 10.57
N THR A 147 -19.56 -9.26 10.46
CA THR A 147 -20.25 -10.10 11.45
C THR A 147 -19.67 -9.83 12.82
N ASP A 148 -20.53 -9.64 13.84
CA ASP A 148 -20.18 -8.72 14.92
C ASP A 148 -19.26 -9.32 16.00
N ALA A 149 -17.95 -9.17 15.82
CA ALA A 149 -16.99 -9.08 16.92
C ALA A 149 -17.13 -7.73 17.71
N TRP A 150 -18.37 -7.32 17.97
CA TRP A 150 -18.78 -6.12 18.72
C TRP A 150 -19.88 -6.48 19.73
N GLY A 151 -20.68 -7.53 19.51
CA GLY A 151 -21.60 -8.11 20.48
C GLY A 151 -22.99 -7.47 20.52
N THR A 152 -23.36 -6.69 19.49
CA THR A 152 -24.65 -6.02 19.32
C THR A 152 -25.11 -6.13 17.86
N THR A 153 -26.41 -6.36 17.65
CA THR A 153 -27.02 -6.76 16.37
C THR A 153 -27.07 -5.70 15.25
N ALA A 154 -26.22 -4.67 15.30
CA ALA A 154 -26.12 -3.62 14.29
C ALA A 154 -24.74 -3.66 13.61
N ALA A 155 -24.68 -4.17 12.38
CA ALA A 155 -23.46 -4.15 11.60
C ALA A 155 -23.09 -2.72 11.20
N LYS A 156 -22.00 -2.15 11.76
CA LYS A 156 -21.38 -0.93 11.26
C LYS A 156 -20.75 -1.26 9.89
N THR A 157 -21.16 -0.55 8.84
CA THR A 157 -20.54 -0.71 7.52
C THR A 157 -19.11 -0.21 7.60
N VAL A 158 -18.16 -1.07 7.23
CA VAL A 158 -16.74 -0.74 7.11
C VAL A 158 -16.21 -1.27 5.79
N TYR A 159 -14.92 -1.08 5.57
CA TYR A 159 -14.21 -1.55 4.39
C TYR A 159 -12.91 -2.23 4.79
N LYS A 160 -12.42 -3.11 3.92
CA LYS A 160 -11.06 -3.65 4.03
C LYS A 160 -10.02 -2.55 3.77
N PRO A 161 -8.76 -2.74 4.17
CA PRO A 161 -7.65 -1.94 3.69
C PRO A 161 -7.56 -1.94 2.17
N TYR A 162 -6.93 -0.90 1.61
CA TYR A 162 -6.63 -0.86 0.18
C TYR A 162 -5.76 -2.05 -0.27
N SER A 163 -5.88 -2.46 -1.53
CA SER A 163 -4.92 -3.40 -2.13
C SER A 163 -3.55 -2.74 -2.34
N LEU A 164 -2.50 -3.57 -2.44
CA LEU A 164 -1.14 -3.08 -2.61
C LEU A 164 -0.86 -2.64 -4.04
N PHE A 165 -1.11 -1.36 -4.30
CA PHE A 165 -0.90 -0.76 -5.61
C PHE A 165 0.53 -0.22 -5.81
N TYR A 166 1.02 -0.37 -7.03
CA TYR A 166 2.25 0.25 -7.51
C TYR A 166 1.92 1.25 -8.63
N PHE A 167 2.53 2.42 -8.58
CA PHE A 167 2.40 3.47 -9.59
C PHE A 167 3.74 4.13 -9.90
N GLY A 168 3.87 4.66 -11.11
CA GLY A 168 4.94 5.59 -11.47
C GLY A 168 4.73 6.17 -12.85
N GLU A 169 4.67 7.48 -12.95
CA GLU A 169 4.79 8.20 -14.22
C GLU A 169 6.27 8.47 -14.52
N ALA A 170 6.71 8.26 -15.77
CA ALA A 170 7.96 8.79 -16.27
C ALA A 170 7.73 9.59 -17.56
N THR A 171 8.30 10.80 -17.64
CA THR A 171 7.98 11.80 -18.68
C THR A 171 9.22 12.33 -19.39
N ASN A 172 9.04 13.26 -20.33
CA ASN A 172 10.10 14.04 -20.97
C ASN A 172 10.36 15.41 -20.31
N VAL A 173 9.78 15.69 -19.14
CA VAL A 173 9.84 17.00 -18.49
C VAL A 173 11.16 17.18 -17.73
N ASN A 174 11.75 18.38 -17.81
CA ASN A 174 12.97 18.72 -17.06
C ASN A 174 12.70 18.67 -15.54
N GLY A 175 13.60 18.05 -14.78
CA GLY A 175 13.44 17.81 -13.34
C GLY A 175 12.46 16.69 -12.97
N GLY A 176 11.72 16.14 -13.93
CA GLY A 176 10.82 14.99 -13.71
C GLY A 176 11.54 13.65 -13.62
N ASN A 177 10.80 12.61 -13.23
CA ASN A 177 11.24 11.22 -13.40
C ASN A 177 11.25 10.91 -14.91
N LYS A 178 12.43 10.67 -15.50
CA LYS A 178 12.56 10.48 -16.95
C LYS A 178 12.52 9.03 -17.37
N PHE A 179 11.82 8.72 -18.46
CA PHE A 179 11.96 7.40 -19.10
C PHE A 179 13.31 7.31 -19.82
N GLN A 180 13.88 6.10 -19.83
CA GLN A 180 15.17 5.84 -20.46
C GLN A 180 14.96 5.20 -21.83
N ILE A 181 15.63 5.76 -22.83
CA ILE A 181 15.63 5.32 -24.23
C ILE A 181 16.89 4.49 -24.54
N GLY A 182 16.75 3.54 -25.47
CA GLY A 182 17.83 2.73 -25.99
C GLY A 182 17.56 2.23 -27.41
N THR A 183 18.63 1.80 -28.08
CA THR A 183 18.58 1.27 -29.45
C THR A 183 19.22 -0.12 -29.53
N GLY A 184 18.69 -0.96 -30.43
CA GLY A 184 19.12 -2.34 -30.63
C GLY A 184 18.14 -3.35 -30.06
N THR A 185 18.58 -4.60 -29.91
CA THR A 185 17.72 -5.74 -29.54
C THR A 185 18.10 -6.43 -28.23
N ASP A 186 19.29 -6.17 -27.68
CA ASP A 186 19.72 -6.69 -26.38
C ASP A 186 19.47 -5.67 -25.28
N TRP A 187 18.60 -6.04 -24.34
CA TRP A 187 18.19 -5.22 -23.20
C TRP A 187 19.29 -5.06 -22.14
N GLU A 188 20.12 -6.09 -21.92
CA GLU A 188 21.12 -6.11 -20.85
C GLU A 188 22.41 -5.35 -21.26
N THR A 189 22.74 -5.35 -22.55
CA THR A 189 23.90 -4.61 -23.10
C THR A 189 23.53 -3.25 -23.70
N ALA A 190 22.28 -2.80 -23.58
CA ALA A 190 21.82 -1.53 -24.14
C ALA A 190 22.53 -0.32 -23.50
N SER A 191 22.92 0.64 -24.32
CA SER A 191 23.36 1.96 -23.86
C SER A 191 22.14 2.81 -23.55
N TRP A 192 21.73 2.83 -22.28
CA TRP A 192 20.59 3.61 -21.79
C TRP A 192 20.95 5.10 -21.64
N ALA A 193 20.08 5.97 -22.14
CA ALA A 193 20.11 7.40 -21.88
C ALA A 193 18.73 7.87 -21.41
N ASP A 194 18.64 8.87 -20.54
CA ASP A 194 17.37 9.51 -20.21
C ASP A 194 16.88 10.33 -21.42
N VAL A 195 15.56 10.38 -21.63
CA VAL A 195 14.98 11.16 -22.73
C VAL A 195 15.36 12.66 -22.64
N ALA A 196 15.60 13.30 -23.79
CA ALA A 196 15.83 14.74 -23.86
C ALA A 196 14.61 15.54 -23.35
N ASP A 197 14.82 16.77 -22.89
CA ASP A 197 13.72 17.66 -22.51
C ASP A 197 12.77 17.89 -23.69
N ASN A 198 11.48 17.63 -23.51
CA ASN A 198 10.46 17.64 -24.58
C ASN A 198 10.72 16.62 -25.72
N GLY A 199 11.58 15.62 -25.49
CA GLY A 199 11.81 14.51 -26.42
C GLY A 199 10.71 13.44 -26.37
N THR A 200 10.71 12.53 -27.33
CA THR A 200 9.73 11.43 -27.43
C THR A 200 10.42 10.09 -27.67
N VAL A 201 9.65 8.99 -27.76
CA VAL A 201 10.18 7.66 -28.13
C VAL A 201 10.95 7.70 -29.46
N ALA A 202 10.46 8.43 -30.47
CA ALA A 202 11.07 8.53 -31.80
C ALA A 202 11.41 7.15 -32.40
N GLU A 203 12.59 6.97 -32.99
CA GLU A 203 13.05 5.70 -33.57
C GLU A 203 13.73 4.75 -32.54
N ASN A 204 13.53 4.96 -31.24
CA ASN A 204 14.11 4.08 -30.22
C ASN A 204 13.33 2.75 -30.15
N THR A 205 14.06 1.67 -29.88
CA THR A 205 13.56 0.28 -29.90
C THR A 205 13.50 -0.36 -28.52
N LEU A 206 14.10 0.28 -27.51
CA LEU A 206 14.12 -0.16 -26.13
C LEU A 206 13.66 1.01 -25.23
N ILE A 207 12.69 0.74 -24.35
CA ILE A 207 12.19 1.72 -23.37
C ILE A 207 12.20 1.10 -21.98
N LYS A 208 12.74 1.84 -21.01
CA LYS A 208 12.78 1.46 -19.60
C LYS A 208 12.16 2.57 -18.76
N VAL A 209 11.21 2.19 -17.92
CA VAL A 209 10.41 3.13 -17.12
C VAL A 209 10.87 3.04 -15.65
N PRO A 210 11.66 4.00 -15.14
CA PRO A 210 12.10 4.03 -13.75
C PRO A 210 11.06 4.70 -12.84
N GLY A 211 11.35 4.77 -11.54
CA GLY A 211 10.59 5.58 -10.58
C GLY A 211 9.30 4.96 -10.03
N VAL A 212 8.90 3.79 -10.51
CA VAL A 212 7.75 3.02 -9.99
C VAL A 212 7.95 2.71 -8.50
N LYS A 213 6.94 3.03 -7.69
CA LYS A 213 6.90 2.90 -6.22
C LYS A 213 5.52 2.38 -5.78
N TYR A 214 5.32 2.20 -4.49
CA TYR A 214 3.98 2.05 -3.92
C TYR A 214 3.15 3.32 -4.18
N ALA A 215 1.91 3.14 -4.63
CA ALA A 215 0.98 4.23 -4.94
C ALA A 215 0.16 4.70 -3.72
N VAL A 216 0.42 4.09 -2.57
CA VAL A 216 -0.32 4.16 -1.31
C VAL A 216 0.66 4.23 -0.15
N GLY A 217 0.20 4.66 1.02
CA GLY A 217 0.95 4.60 2.28
C GLY A 217 0.77 3.26 3.00
N ALA A 218 1.57 3.07 4.05
CA ALA A 218 1.40 1.97 5.01
C ALA A 218 1.30 2.52 6.44
N LEU A 219 0.29 2.07 7.19
CA LEU A 219 0.16 2.30 8.63
C LEU A 219 0.71 1.09 9.39
N VAL A 220 1.44 1.35 10.47
CA VAL A 220 1.87 0.35 11.46
C VAL A 220 1.52 0.87 12.84
N VAL A 221 0.87 0.05 13.67
CA VAL A 221 0.59 0.42 15.07
C VAL A 221 1.09 -0.64 16.04
N GLY A 222 1.92 -0.22 17.00
CA GLY A 222 2.18 -0.96 18.23
C GLY A 222 1.42 -0.33 19.39
N ILE A 223 0.63 -1.11 20.12
CA ILE A 223 -0.07 -0.63 21.32
C ILE A 223 0.74 -0.97 22.57
N LEU A 224 1.11 0.06 23.32
CA LEU A 224 1.80 -0.02 24.60
C LEU A 224 0.77 0.00 25.74
N ASP A 225 1.01 -0.84 26.75
CA ASP A 225 0.36 -0.73 28.05
C ASP A 225 1.00 0.43 28.85
N GLY A 226 0.27 1.54 28.98
CA GLY A 226 0.64 2.71 29.78
C GLY A 226 -0.35 3.00 30.92
N VAL A 227 -1.39 2.19 31.11
CA VAL A 227 -2.41 2.40 32.14
C VAL A 227 -1.78 2.11 33.50
N GLY A 228 -1.84 3.10 34.38
CA GLY A 228 -1.29 2.99 35.74
C GLY A 228 -2.14 2.13 36.66
N ASP A 229 -2.22 2.55 37.93
CA ASP A 229 -3.01 1.89 38.97
C ASP A 229 -4.52 2.21 38.85
N PHE A 230 -5.08 2.03 37.65
CA PHE A 230 -6.47 2.34 37.34
C PHE A 230 -7.44 1.38 38.04
N ASP A 231 -8.44 1.94 38.70
CA ASP A 231 -9.45 1.22 39.47
C ASP A 231 -10.59 0.72 38.57
N LEU A 232 -10.74 -0.59 38.49
CA LEU A 232 -11.67 -1.31 37.62
C LEU A 232 -12.93 -1.82 38.34
N SER A 233 -13.08 -1.55 39.64
CA SER A 233 -14.26 -1.98 40.39
C SER A 233 -15.50 -1.18 40.01
N GLU A 234 -16.67 -1.45 40.60
CA GLU A 234 -17.84 -0.59 40.40
C GLU A 234 -17.62 0.77 41.08
N ASN A 235 -17.31 0.74 42.37
CA ASN A 235 -17.44 1.88 43.29
C ASN A 235 -16.21 2.81 43.39
N ASN A 236 -15.10 2.50 42.71
CA ASN A 236 -13.77 3.11 42.94
C ASN A 236 -13.25 2.86 44.38
N ASP A 237 -13.26 1.59 44.79
CA ASP A 237 -12.84 1.11 46.12
C ASP A 237 -11.50 0.37 46.12
N GLY A 238 -10.83 0.28 44.96
CA GLY A 238 -9.56 -0.39 44.76
C GLY A 238 -9.60 -1.92 44.77
N SER A 239 -10.79 -2.53 44.75
CA SER A 239 -10.97 -3.99 44.85
C SER A 239 -10.59 -4.78 43.59
N LEU A 240 -10.45 -4.10 42.44
CA LEU A 240 -9.91 -4.63 41.20
C LEU A 240 -9.12 -3.52 40.49
N LYS A 241 -7.92 -3.81 40.00
CA LYS A 241 -7.07 -2.84 39.29
C LYS A 241 -6.65 -3.35 37.92
N TRP A 242 -6.34 -2.44 37.00
CA TRP A 242 -5.80 -2.79 35.68
C TRP A 242 -4.58 -3.72 35.76
N ALA A 243 -3.68 -3.47 36.73
CA ALA A 243 -2.49 -4.28 36.96
C ALA A 243 -2.78 -5.77 37.23
N ASP A 244 -3.97 -6.11 37.75
CA ASP A 244 -4.36 -7.49 38.07
C ASP A 244 -4.81 -8.27 36.81
N VAL A 245 -5.37 -7.57 35.82
CA VAL A 245 -6.11 -8.17 34.70
C VAL A 245 -5.49 -7.96 33.31
N LYS A 246 -4.62 -6.94 33.15
CA LYS A 246 -4.14 -6.48 31.84
C LYS A 246 -3.51 -7.54 30.93
N ASN A 247 -2.88 -8.56 31.52
CA ASN A 247 -2.26 -9.67 30.78
C ASN A 247 -3.27 -10.62 30.12
N GLN A 248 -4.58 -10.44 30.38
CA GLN A 248 -5.69 -11.22 29.82
C GLN A 248 -6.58 -10.37 28.89
N VAL A 249 -6.35 -9.06 28.83
CA VAL A 249 -6.99 -8.17 27.86
C VAL A 249 -6.23 -8.27 26.54
N THR A 250 -6.95 -8.52 25.45
CA THR A 250 -6.34 -8.64 24.12
C THR A 250 -6.60 -7.42 23.24
N VAL A 251 -5.62 -7.10 22.39
CA VAL A 251 -5.71 -6.18 21.27
C VAL A 251 -6.36 -6.93 20.10
N GLU A 252 -7.47 -6.43 19.55
CA GLU A 252 -8.32 -7.25 18.65
C GLU A 252 -8.69 -6.57 17.33
N GLY A 253 -8.67 -5.23 17.27
CA GLY A 253 -9.09 -4.49 16.08
C GLY A 253 -8.63 -3.04 16.09
N LEU A 254 -8.49 -2.49 14.90
CA LEU A 254 -8.29 -1.08 14.65
C LEU A 254 -9.28 -0.64 13.57
N VAL A 255 -9.95 0.48 13.78
CA VAL A 255 -10.67 1.21 12.73
C VAL A 255 -9.90 2.48 12.42
N ILE A 256 -9.68 2.73 11.12
CA ILE A 256 -9.02 3.91 10.56
C ILE A 256 -10.10 4.73 9.87
N ASP A 257 -10.49 5.85 10.46
CA ASP A 257 -11.48 6.76 9.87
C ASP A 257 -10.81 7.77 8.92
N GLY A 258 -11.61 8.47 8.11
CA GLY A 258 -11.10 9.48 7.16
C GLY A 258 -10.44 8.90 5.90
N GLN A 259 -10.55 7.59 5.67
CA GLN A 259 -10.02 6.97 4.44
C GLN A 259 -10.97 7.23 3.26
N PRO A 260 -10.50 7.77 2.12
CA PRO A 260 -11.35 8.02 0.97
C PRO A 260 -11.93 6.69 0.44
N SER A 261 -13.21 6.69 0.04
CA SER A 261 -13.88 5.52 -0.57
C SER A 261 -13.31 5.10 -1.93
N GLN A 262 -12.55 5.99 -2.57
CA GLN A 262 -12.10 5.85 -3.94
C GLN A 262 -10.85 6.69 -4.21
N LEU A 263 -9.89 6.09 -4.91
CA LEU A 263 -8.73 6.76 -5.49
C LEU A 263 -8.89 6.95 -7.00
N ASP A 264 -8.23 7.97 -7.54
CA ASP A 264 -8.17 8.23 -8.99
C ASP A 264 -7.10 7.38 -9.71
N PHE A 265 -6.87 7.65 -11.00
CA PHE A 265 -5.91 6.93 -11.83
C PHE A 265 -4.42 7.17 -11.45
N GLU A 266 -4.11 8.14 -10.59
CA GLU A 266 -2.77 8.37 -10.01
C GLU A 266 -2.71 7.95 -8.53
N PHE A 267 -3.79 7.33 -8.03
CA PHE A 267 -4.02 6.93 -6.65
C PHE A 267 -4.14 8.10 -5.65
N ASN A 268 -4.50 9.32 -6.09
CA ASN A 268 -4.90 10.42 -5.21
C ASN A 268 -6.34 10.20 -4.70
N ARG A 269 -6.76 10.93 -3.65
CA ARG A 269 -8.18 11.01 -3.23
C ARG A 269 -9.04 11.48 -4.42
N ALA A 270 -9.94 10.62 -4.92
CA ALA A 270 -10.78 10.98 -6.07
C ALA A 270 -11.75 12.11 -5.71
N ALA A 271 -12.06 12.99 -6.67
CA ALA A 271 -12.94 14.15 -6.45
C ALA A 271 -14.40 13.79 -6.05
N SER A 272 -14.81 12.54 -6.23
CA SER A 272 -16.10 11.97 -5.79
C SER A 272 -16.00 11.08 -4.55
N ALA A 273 -14.80 10.91 -3.97
CA ALA A 273 -14.60 10.08 -2.79
C ALA A 273 -15.37 10.64 -1.58
N GLN A 274 -15.80 9.73 -0.70
CA GLN A 274 -16.41 10.04 0.59
C GLN A 274 -15.60 9.34 1.67
N ASP A 275 -15.40 9.95 2.82
CA ASP A 275 -14.64 9.34 3.91
C ASP A 275 -15.34 8.09 4.46
N GLN A 276 -14.57 7.03 4.72
CA GLN A 276 -15.03 5.73 5.22
C GLN A 276 -14.16 5.25 6.38
N SER A 277 -14.74 4.35 7.17
CA SER A 277 -14.06 3.56 8.21
C SER A 277 -13.43 2.30 7.59
N VAL A 278 -12.10 2.20 7.58
CA VAL A 278 -11.37 0.97 7.23
C VAL A 278 -11.12 0.14 8.49
N TYR A 279 -11.42 -1.15 8.46
CA TYR A 279 -11.16 -2.06 9.58
C TYR A 279 -9.89 -2.91 9.36
N VAL A 280 -9.15 -3.15 10.44
CA VAL A 280 -7.93 -3.95 10.48
C VAL A 280 -8.00 -4.91 11.67
N ALA A 281 -7.86 -6.21 11.42
CA ALA A 281 -7.72 -7.21 12.48
C ALA A 281 -6.30 -7.16 13.10
N ALA A 282 -6.18 -7.55 14.38
CA ALA A 282 -4.88 -7.59 15.03
C ALA A 282 -4.00 -8.71 14.45
N ALA A 283 -2.79 -8.37 14.00
CA ALA A 283 -1.74 -9.31 13.63
C ALA A 283 -1.02 -9.90 14.86
N ALA A 284 -1.09 -9.20 16.00
CA ALA A 284 -0.65 -9.68 17.31
C ALA A 284 -1.57 -9.14 18.41
N ASN A 285 -2.10 -10.02 19.25
CA ASN A 285 -3.15 -9.69 20.24
C ASN A 285 -2.62 -9.23 21.61
N ALA A 286 -1.30 -9.19 21.81
CA ALA A 286 -0.68 -8.78 23.07
C ALA A 286 -0.11 -7.35 22.99
N PHE A 287 -0.11 -6.63 24.11
CA PHE A 287 0.56 -5.33 24.21
C PHE A 287 2.07 -5.43 23.92
N GLN A 288 2.63 -4.38 23.33
CA GLN A 288 4.06 -4.25 23.07
C GLN A 288 4.84 -4.11 24.37
N THR A 289 6.00 -4.77 24.46
CA THR A 289 6.90 -4.69 25.64
C THR A 289 7.79 -3.44 25.64
N GLY A 290 7.70 -2.60 24.63
CA GLY A 290 8.50 -1.39 24.42
C GLY A 290 8.16 -0.76 23.07
N ALA A 291 8.48 0.53 22.90
CA ALA A 291 8.14 1.25 21.68
C ALA A 291 8.82 0.60 20.45
N LEU A 292 8.05 0.45 19.38
CA LEU A 292 8.54 0.01 18.09
C LEU A 292 9.39 1.11 17.45
N ALA A 293 10.39 0.69 16.66
CA ALA A 293 11.21 1.57 15.85
C ALA A 293 11.37 0.99 14.45
N PHE A 294 11.80 1.83 13.50
CA PHE A 294 12.29 1.37 12.22
C PHE A 294 13.63 0.66 12.40
N ALA A 295 13.73 -0.58 11.92
CA ALA A 295 14.98 -1.28 11.72
C ALA A 295 15.64 -0.85 10.40
N ASP A 296 16.81 -1.44 10.10
CA ASP A 296 17.48 -1.28 8.80
C ASP A 296 16.51 -1.48 7.62
N GLU A 297 16.76 -0.74 6.54
CA GLU A 297 15.92 -0.71 5.33
C GLU A 297 14.45 -0.23 5.55
N GLY A 298 14.13 0.36 6.70
CA GLY A 298 12.83 0.98 7.00
C GLY A 298 11.75 0.01 7.51
N LYS A 299 12.14 -1.21 7.89
CA LYS A 299 11.22 -2.28 8.31
C LYS A 299 10.73 -2.09 9.76
N VAL A 300 9.45 -2.35 10.01
CA VAL A 300 8.89 -2.56 11.37
C VAL A 300 8.33 -3.97 11.49
N ALA A 301 8.72 -4.70 12.54
CA ALA A 301 8.28 -6.07 12.81
C ALA A 301 7.64 -6.17 14.20
N GLY A 302 6.69 -7.10 14.38
CA GLY A 302 6.06 -7.40 15.67
C GLY A 302 4.92 -6.47 16.09
N ALA A 303 4.48 -5.55 15.25
CA ALA A 303 3.40 -4.61 15.58
C ALA A 303 2.03 -5.30 15.70
N ASN A 304 1.08 -4.64 16.37
CA ASN A 304 -0.28 -5.14 16.54
C ASN A 304 -1.11 -5.00 15.26
N PHE A 305 -0.97 -3.88 14.56
CA PHE A 305 -1.71 -3.58 13.35
C PHE A 305 -0.80 -3.15 12.21
N TYR A 306 -1.24 -3.48 11.01
CA TYR A 306 -0.58 -3.15 9.76
C TYR A 306 -1.68 -2.95 8.71
N SER A 307 -1.67 -1.84 7.98
CA SER A 307 -2.69 -1.54 6.97
C SER A 307 -2.08 -0.83 5.77
N VAL A 308 -2.60 -1.14 4.58
CA VAL A 308 -2.52 -0.21 3.45
C VAL A 308 -3.46 0.95 3.75
N VAL A 309 -3.01 2.17 3.46
CA VAL A 309 -3.75 3.40 3.71
C VAL A 309 -3.56 4.37 2.55
N ALA A 310 -4.59 5.14 2.24
CA ALA A 310 -4.49 6.26 1.32
C ALA A 310 -4.02 7.52 2.05
N GLU A 311 -3.31 8.36 1.30
CA GLU A 311 -2.88 9.70 1.70
C GLU A 311 -4.10 10.56 2.06
N ASP A 312 -4.05 11.29 3.17
CA ASP A 312 -5.24 11.90 3.81
C ASP A 312 -5.99 12.90 2.91
N GLY A 313 -5.26 13.70 2.15
CA GLY A 313 -5.77 14.76 1.28
C GLY A 313 -5.13 16.14 1.50
N GLY A 314 -4.23 16.30 2.47
CA GLY A 314 -3.48 17.54 2.71
C GLY A 314 -3.65 18.14 4.12
N GLU A 315 -3.05 19.32 4.29
CA GLU A 315 -2.98 20.05 5.57
C GLU A 315 -4.34 20.21 6.28
N GLY A 316 -4.36 19.95 7.60
CA GLY A 316 -5.51 20.18 8.46
C GLY A 316 -6.52 19.04 8.54
N ASN A 317 -6.26 17.89 7.89
CA ASN A 317 -7.04 16.67 8.10
C ASN A 317 -6.52 15.91 9.33
N ASP A 318 -7.40 15.66 10.31
CA ASP A 318 -7.15 14.79 11.47
C ASP A 318 -7.54 13.35 11.11
N VAL A 319 -6.68 12.35 11.37
CA VAL A 319 -7.01 10.93 11.22
C VAL A 319 -7.34 10.32 12.57
N THR A 320 -8.55 9.81 12.75
CA THR A 320 -8.91 9.06 13.98
C THR A 320 -8.59 7.57 13.82
N LEU A 321 -7.92 7.02 14.83
CA LEU A 321 -7.69 5.60 15.05
C LEU A 321 -8.51 5.13 16.25
N GLN A 322 -9.51 4.29 16.00
CA GLN A 322 -10.32 3.66 17.05
C GLN A 322 -9.81 2.24 17.31
N PHE A 323 -9.26 2.03 18.50
CA PHE A 323 -8.71 0.75 18.94
C PHE A 323 -9.77 -0.08 19.64
N ARG A 324 -9.89 -1.36 19.28
CA ARG A 324 -10.73 -2.35 19.96
C ARG A 324 -9.89 -3.32 20.78
N PHE A 325 -10.21 -3.37 22.06
CA PHE A 325 -9.71 -4.33 23.02
C PHE A 325 -10.80 -5.30 23.45
N LYS A 326 -10.42 -6.45 24.01
CA LYS A 326 -11.36 -7.43 24.54
C LYS A 326 -10.97 -7.91 25.93
N ASN A 327 -11.96 -7.96 26.81
CA ASN A 327 -11.87 -8.61 28.09
C ASN A 327 -11.89 -10.14 27.89
N ASN A 328 -10.82 -10.85 28.30
CA ASN A 328 -10.81 -12.31 28.43
C ASN A 328 -10.32 -12.72 29.83
N THR A 329 -10.65 -11.91 30.85
CA THR A 329 -10.13 -12.02 32.22
C THR A 329 -10.85 -13.09 33.05
N GLY A 330 -11.99 -13.60 32.57
CA GLY A 330 -12.89 -14.44 33.34
C GLY A 330 -13.77 -13.69 34.34
N ALA A 331 -13.72 -12.35 34.34
CA ALA A 331 -14.51 -11.46 35.18
C ALA A 331 -14.99 -10.23 34.40
N SER A 332 -16.01 -9.55 34.88
CA SER A 332 -16.45 -8.25 34.34
C SER A 332 -15.73 -7.10 35.07
N PHE A 333 -15.40 -6.02 34.36
CA PHE A 333 -14.80 -4.81 34.94
C PHE A 333 -15.43 -3.53 34.41
N TYR A 334 -15.23 -2.40 35.09
CA TYR A 334 -15.79 -1.10 34.70
C TYR A 334 -14.75 -0.17 34.07
N VAL A 335 -15.14 0.46 32.96
CA VAL A 335 -14.38 1.53 32.27
C VAL A 335 -15.25 2.78 32.12
N GLY A 336 -14.75 3.82 31.46
CA GLY A 336 -15.48 5.07 31.23
C GLY A 336 -15.38 6.05 32.41
N PRO A 337 -15.95 7.26 32.26
CA PRO A 337 -15.77 8.34 33.21
C PRO A 337 -16.50 8.04 34.52
N LYS A 338 -15.98 8.52 35.65
CA LYS A 338 -16.42 8.12 37.00
C LYS A 338 -17.94 8.18 37.25
N ASP A 339 -18.63 9.14 36.61
CA ASP A 339 -20.06 9.37 36.78
C ASP A 339 -20.94 8.67 35.71
N ASP A 340 -20.34 8.02 34.71
CA ASP A 340 -20.96 7.16 33.68
C ASP A 340 -20.06 5.93 33.42
N ARG A 341 -19.96 5.06 34.44
CA ARG A 341 -19.12 3.85 34.39
C ARG A 341 -19.81 2.71 33.65
N ARG A 342 -19.11 2.12 32.68
CA ARG A 342 -19.61 1.18 31.68
C ARG A 342 -19.05 -0.21 31.95
N LEU A 343 -19.92 -1.22 32.06
CA LEU A 343 -19.54 -2.60 32.37
C LEU A 343 -19.04 -3.33 31.12
N VAL A 344 -17.79 -3.81 31.16
CA VAL A 344 -17.18 -4.69 30.17
C VAL A 344 -17.23 -6.13 30.70
N GLU A 345 -18.20 -6.92 30.25
CA GLU A 345 -18.30 -8.33 30.66
C GLU A 345 -17.15 -9.18 30.07
N ASP A 346 -16.90 -10.36 30.64
CA ASP A 346 -15.94 -11.32 30.05
C ASP A 346 -16.36 -11.71 28.62
N GLY A 347 -15.38 -11.80 27.72
CA GLY A 347 -15.59 -11.99 26.29
C GLY A 347 -16.10 -10.78 25.52
N LYS A 348 -16.40 -9.64 26.17
CA LYS A 348 -16.85 -8.39 25.53
C LYS A 348 -15.70 -7.45 25.18
N TYR A 349 -16.04 -6.46 24.36
CA TYR A 349 -15.11 -5.49 23.80
C TYR A 349 -15.23 -4.12 24.49
N PHE A 350 -14.13 -3.37 24.48
CA PHE A 350 -14.12 -1.95 24.81
C PHE A 350 -13.21 -1.21 23.83
N TYR A 351 -13.42 0.10 23.68
CA TYR A 351 -12.74 0.92 22.68
C TYR A 351 -12.10 2.15 23.30
N THR A 352 -11.04 2.64 22.66
CA THR A 352 -10.46 3.97 22.88
C THR A 352 -10.09 4.59 21.54
N ASN A 353 -10.12 5.92 21.47
CA ASN A 353 -9.79 6.67 20.26
C ASN A 353 -8.48 7.43 20.48
N ALA A 354 -7.60 7.42 19.47
CA ALA A 354 -6.50 8.37 19.34
C ALA A 354 -6.67 9.15 18.03
N ILE A 355 -6.22 10.40 17.99
CA ILE A 355 -6.21 11.20 16.76
C ILE A 355 -4.76 11.46 16.38
N ILE A 356 -4.38 11.07 15.16
CA ILE A 356 -3.16 11.55 14.52
C ILE A 356 -3.50 12.93 13.94
N ARG A 357 -2.97 13.97 14.56
CA ARG A 357 -3.11 15.35 14.11
C ARG A 357 -2.00 15.76 13.16
N TYR A 358 -2.30 16.75 12.34
CA TYR A 358 -1.29 17.58 11.72
C TYR A 358 -0.82 18.66 12.72
N GLU A 359 0.46 18.66 13.08
CA GLU A 359 1.12 19.80 13.71
C GLU A 359 2.11 20.43 12.72
N ALA A 360 1.90 21.71 12.41
CA ALA A 360 2.74 22.50 11.53
C ALA A 360 3.95 23.04 12.32
N ASP A 361 5.02 22.24 12.40
CA ASP A 361 6.33 22.70 12.91
C ASP A 361 6.91 23.77 11.96
N GLU A 362 7.13 24.99 12.47
CA GLU A 362 7.75 26.09 11.73
C GLU A 362 9.15 25.75 11.17
N GLN A 363 9.79 24.66 11.64
CA GLN A 363 11.08 24.18 11.17
C GLN A 363 11.02 22.98 10.20
N GLN A 364 9.83 22.43 9.89
CA GLN A 364 9.69 21.28 8.97
C GLN A 364 8.64 21.52 7.87
N SER A 365 9.03 22.31 6.86
CA SER A 365 8.25 22.68 5.66
C SER A 365 7.75 21.53 4.77
N ASP A 366 8.14 20.30 5.06
CA ASP A 366 8.01 19.14 4.16
C ASP A 366 6.96 18.11 4.67
N LEU A 367 6.39 18.36 5.85
CA LEU A 367 5.29 17.63 6.47
C LEU A 367 3.97 18.35 6.16
N THR A 368 3.17 17.82 5.23
CA THR A 368 1.89 18.42 4.82
C THR A 368 0.78 17.37 4.61
N THR A 369 1.00 16.12 5.04
CA THR A 369 0.18 14.96 4.66
C THR A 369 0.45 13.75 5.57
N ILE A 370 -0.60 13.15 6.13
CA ILE A 370 -0.57 11.85 6.81
C ILE A 370 -0.71 10.73 5.74
N PHE A 371 -0.10 9.56 6.00
CA PHE A 371 -0.13 8.38 5.12
C PHE A 371 0.44 8.58 3.70
N LYS A 372 1.41 9.50 3.58
CA LYS A 372 2.09 9.89 2.34
C LYS A 372 2.51 8.68 1.47
N LYS A 373 2.26 8.73 0.16
CA LYS A 373 2.51 7.62 -0.78
C LYS A 373 3.95 7.08 -0.69
N ALA A 374 4.09 5.76 -0.69
CA ALA A 374 5.35 5.04 -0.47
C ALA A 374 6.07 5.40 0.85
N THR A 375 5.37 5.90 1.88
CA THR A 375 5.88 6.04 3.25
C THR A 375 5.25 5.04 4.21
N THR A 376 5.88 4.89 5.37
CA THR A 376 5.32 4.16 6.50
C THR A 376 5.04 5.17 7.60
N THR A 377 3.80 5.24 8.06
CA THR A 377 3.43 5.89 9.31
C THR A 377 3.52 4.83 10.41
N LEU A 378 4.54 4.93 11.25
CA LEU A 378 4.68 4.13 12.46
C LEU A 378 4.07 4.87 13.63
N VAL A 379 3.16 4.19 14.33
CA VAL A 379 2.42 4.73 15.47
C VAL A 379 2.72 3.87 16.69
N ASN A 380 3.30 4.50 17.72
CA ASN A 380 3.41 3.92 19.06
C ASN A 380 2.28 4.50 19.90
N ALA A 381 1.28 3.68 20.21
CA ALA A 381 0.03 4.11 20.82
C ALA A 381 -0.07 3.63 22.26
N SER A 382 -0.03 4.52 23.25
CA SER A 382 -0.02 4.17 24.67
C SER A 382 -1.42 4.27 25.26
N LEU A 383 -2.02 3.10 25.55
CA LEU A 383 -3.25 3.02 26.33
C LEU A 383 -2.94 3.53 27.75
N LYS A 384 -3.49 4.68 28.13
CA LYS A 384 -3.20 5.35 29.42
C LYS A 384 -4.45 5.63 30.23
N ASP A 385 -5.56 6.00 29.60
CA ASP A 385 -6.73 6.54 30.29
C ASP A 385 -8.03 5.79 29.98
N LEU A 386 -8.33 4.77 30.79
CA LEU A 386 -9.58 4.02 30.71
C LEU A 386 -10.83 4.83 31.14
N THR A 387 -10.70 6.09 31.62
CA THR A 387 -11.88 6.95 31.80
C THR A 387 -12.49 7.42 30.49
N LYS A 388 -11.72 7.39 29.38
CA LYS A 388 -12.22 7.70 28.04
C LYS A 388 -12.78 6.49 27.29
N ALA A 389 -12.67 5.29 27.87
CA ALA A 389 -13.00 4.06 27.18
C ALA A 389 -14.51 3.82 27.09
N THR A 390 -14.93 3.16 26.01
CA THR A 390 -16.33 3.00 25.61
C THR A 390 -16.68 1.52 25.47
N THR A 391 -17.95 1.16 25.61
CA THR A 391 -18.45 -0.21 25.33
C THR A 391 -19.03 -0.37 23.92
N GLU A 392 -19.18 0.73 23.19
CA GLU A 392 -19.68 0.77 21.81
C GLU A 392 -18.74 1.62 20.94
N PRO A 393 -18.59 1.32 19.64
CA PRO A 393 -17.73 2.08 18.73
C PRO A 393 -18.33 3.47 18.45
N GLU A 394 -17.92 4.48 19.22
CA GLU A 394 -18.35 5.87 19.06
C GLU A 394 -17.91 6.42 17.68
N ASP A 395 -18.68 7.34 17.12
CA ASP A 395 -18.26 8.10 15.94
C ASP A 395 -17.26 9.21 16.37
N PRO A 396 -16.32 9.62 15.50
CA PRO A 396 -15.14 10.41 15.90
C PRO A 396 -15.44 11.91 16.15
N THR A 397 -16.21 12.22 17.18
CA THR A 397 -16.44 13.58 17.67
C THR A 397 -15.77 13.80 19.04
N GLU A 398 -14.69 14.58 19.03
CA GLU A 398 -14.06 15.21 20.21
C GLU A 398 -13.27 14.34 21.22
N ALA A 399 -12.29 13.56 20.75
CA ALA A 399 -11.25 12.97 21.58
C ALA A 399 -9.87 13.63 21.34
N THR A 400 -9.58 14.78 21.99
CA THR A 400 -8.32 15.52 21.77
C THR A 400 -7.12 14.89 22.46
N ILE A 401 -6.14 14.46 21.67
CA ILE A 401 -4.76 14.13 22.06
C ILE A 401 -3.84 14.69 20.95
N GLY A 402 -2.74 15.34 21.33
CA GLY A 402 -1.72 15.87 20.40
C GLY A 402 -0.56 14.90 20.21
N VAL A 403 0.27 15.12 19.19
CA VAL A 403 1.40 14.23 18.86
C VAL A 403 2.67 15.04 18.65
N GLU A 404 3.66 14.80 19.52
CA GLU A 404 5.00 15.37 19.39
C GLU A 404 5.78 14.61 18.30
N ILE A 405 6.35 15.36 17.35
CA ILE A 405 7.06 14.83 16.18
C ILE A 405 8.58 14.91 16.42
N ASP A 406 9.27 13.77 16.30
CA ASP A 406 10.73 13.73 16.12
C ASP A 406 11.05 12.97 14.82
N ALA A 407 11.83 13.59 13.95
CA ALA A 407 12.00 13.15 12.56
C ALA A 407 13.45 13.29 12.10
N THR A 408 14.07 12.15 11.78
CA THR A 408 15.30 12.09 10.96
C THR A 408 15.08 11.18 9.74
N TRP A 409 15.71 11.56 8.63
CA TRP A 409 15.18 11.32 7.29
C TRP A 409 15.33 9.89 6.72
N ASN A 410 14.56 9.64 5.64
CA ASN A 410 14.56 8.48 4.75
C ASN A 410 13.94 7.14 5.27
N SER A 411 13.44 7.06 6.50
CA SER A 411 12.74 5.86 7.01
C SER A 411 11.38 6.17 7.62
N GLY A 412 10.44 6.70 6.83
CA GLY A 412 9.05 6.90 7.25
C GLY A 412 8.84 8.04 8.26
N HIS A 413 7.68 8.03 8.92
CA HIS A 413 7.28 8.97 9.96
C HIS A 413 6.97 8.19 11.24
N ILE A 414 7.43 8.67 12.40
CA ILE A 414 7.12 8.10 13.72
C ILE A 414 6.18 9.04 14.46
N TYR A 415 5.10 8.50 15.02
CA TYR A 415 4.13 9.20 15.85
C TYR A 415 4.04 8.52 17.21
N SER A 416 4.06 9.30 18.28
CA SER A 416 3.77 8.84 19.64
C SER A 416 2.42 9.39 20.08
N VAL A 417 1.40 8.54 20.13
CA VAL A 417 0.04 8.91 20.58
C VAL A 417 -0.23 8.31 21.95
N ASP A 418 -0.87 9.09 22.81
CA ASP A 418 -1.59 8.55 23.95
C ASP A 418 -3.03 8.19 23.54
N MET A 419 -3.71 7.36 24.35
CA MET A 419 -5.16 7.15 24.32
C MET A 419 -5.71 7.12 25.76
#